data_AF-A0A943IZF4-F1
#
_entry.id   AF-A0A943IZF4-F1
#
_cell.length_a   1.000
_cell.length_b   1.000
_cell.length_c   1.000
_cell.angle_alpha   90.00
_cell.angle_beta   90.00
_cell.angle_gamma   90.00
#
_symmetry.space_group_name_H-M   'P 1'
#
loop_
_entity.id
_entity.type
_entity.pdbx_description
1 polymer ?
#
loop_
_entity_poly.entity_id
_entity_poly.type
_entity_poly.pdbx_seq_one_letter_code
_entity_poly.pdbx_strand_id
1 'polypeptide(L)'
;MVNVDGSKRIWKQPEIKDIFEKCGAKKPDKATWGDVQYVFAMYYSDGFPKVFKCENELVKATLMYLDDPDAPEGVAFIRWLAVQDYLGEKINWKDLT
;
A
#
# COMPACT_ATOMS: atom_id res chain seq x y z
N MET A 1 8.59 -8.65 7.86
CA MET A 1 7.41 -8.23 8.65
C MET A 1 6.46 -9.42 8.77
N VAL A 2 5.77 -9.60 9.89
CA VAL A 2 4.73 -10.63 10.07
C VAL A 2 3.39 -9.90 10.07
N ASN A 3 2.44 -10.37 9.27
CA ASN A 3 1.12 -9.78 9.18
C ASN A 3 0.32 -10.06 10.47
N VAL A 4 -0.73 -9.28 10.73
CA VAL A 4 -1.56 -9.41 11.95
C VAL A 4 -2.30 -10.75 12.04
N ASP A 5 -2.43 -11.46 10.92
CA ASP A 5 -2.96 -12.83 10.83
C ASP A 5 -1.90 -13.93 11.08
N GLY A 6 -0.64 -13.56 11.31
CA GLY A 6 0.50 -14.45 11.53
C GLY A 6 1.21 -14.92 10.25
N SER A 7 0.72 -14.54 9.06
CA SER A 7 1.34 -14.90 7.78
C SER A 7 2.58 -14.06 7.46
N LYS A 8 3.38 -14.52 6.50
CA LYS A 8 4.51 -13.78 5.90
C LYS A 8 4.22 -13.40 4.45
N ARG A 9 2.95 -13.20 4.09
CA ARG A 9 2.54 -12.88 2.72
C ARG A 9 3.10 -11.53 2.31
N ILE A 10 3.68 -11.48 1.11
CA ILE A 10 4.19 -10.28 0.45
C ILE A 10 3.40 -10.08 -0.84
N TRP A 11 2.86 -8.89 -1.04
CA TRP A 11 2.07 -8.56 -2.21
C TRP A 11 2.94 -7.97 -3.32
N LYS A 12 2.89 -8.57 -4.52
CA LYS A 12 3.55 -8.01 -5.71
C LYS A 12 2.58 -7.19 -6.54
N GLN A 13 3.09 -6.21 -7.29
CA GLN A 13 2.25 -5.35 -8.14
C GLN A 13 1.35 -6.12 -9.11
N PRO A 14 1.79 -7.19 -9.81
CA PRO A 14 0.90 -7.93 -10.71
C PRO A 14 -0.32 -8.51 -9.99
N GLU A 15 -0.13 -9.13 -8.82
CA GLU A 15 -1.24 -9.69 -8.03
C GLU A 15 -2.25 -8.62 -7.61
N ILE A 16 -1.76 -7.44 -7.22
CA ILE A 16 -2.62 -6.33 -6.81
C ILE A 16 -3.36 -5.73 -8.01
N LYS A 17 -2.72 -5.64 -9.18
CA LYS A 17 -3.38 -5.22 -10.43
C LYS A 17 -4.55 -6.15 -10.77
N ASP A 18 -4.32 -7.46 -10.70
CA ASP A 18 -5.36 -8.46 -10.94
C ASP A 18 -6.52 -8.33 -9.95
N ILE A 19 -6.23 -8.03 -8.67
CA ILE A 19 -7.26 -7.78 -7.65
C ILE A 19 -8.06 -6.52 -7.96
N PHE A 20 -7.39 -5.43 -8.33
CA PHE A 20 -8.06 -4.18 -8.70
C PHE A 20 -8.99 -4.40 -9.90
N GLU A 21 -8.53 -5.13 -10.93
CA GLU A 21 -9.34 -5.49 -12.09
C GLU A 21 -10.56 -6.34 -11.70
N LYS A 22 -10.36 -7.40 -10.89
CA LYS A 22 -11.46 -8.24 -10.35
C LYS A 22 -12.48 -7.44 -9.55
N CYS A 23 -12.03 -6.40 -8.84
CA CYS A 23 -12.90 -5.52 -8.07
C CYS A 23 -13.53 -4.40 -8.91
N GLY A 24 -13.23 -4.31 -10.22
CA GLY A 24 -13.70 -3.23 -11.09
C GLY A 24 -13.13 -1.85 -10.74
N ALA A 25 -12.00 -1.82 -10.04
CA ALA A 25 -11.34 -0.61 -9.55
C ALA A 25 -10.18 -0.19 -10.47
N LYS A 26 -9.89 1.11 -10.48
CA LYS A 26 -8.72 1.70 -11.12
C LYS A 26 -7.93 2.47 -10.07
N LYS A 27 -6.60 2.48 -10.20
CA LYS A 27 -5.76 3.36 -9.37
C LYS A 27 -6.12 4.84 -9.63
N PRO A 28 -5.90 5.74 -8.67
CA PRO A 28 -5.95 7.17 -8.92
C PRO A 28 -4.92 7.61 -9.96
N ASP A 29 -5.23 8.69 -10.69
CA ASP A 29 -4.31 9.24 -11.70
C ASP A 29 -3.02 9.76 -11.06
N LYS A 30 -3.14 10.42 -9.90
CA LYS A 30 -2.03 10.95 -9.09
C LYS A 30 -1.18 9.88 -8.38
N ALA A 31 -1.59 8.60 -8.42
CA ALA A 31 -0.89 7.52 -7.75
C ALA A 31 -0.12 6.63 -8.74
N THR A 32 1.03 6.12 -8.32
CA THR A 32 1.74 5.05 -9.02
C THR A 32 1.25 3.68 -8.55
N TRP A 33 1.58 2.62 -9.29
CA TRP A 33 1.34 1.25 -8.80
C TRP A 33 2.22 0.88 -7.61
N GLY A 34 3.34 1.60 -7.39
CA GLY A 34 4.14 1.48 -6.17
C GLY A 34 3.40 2.00 -4.94
N ASP A 35 2.72 3.14 -5.07
CA ASP A 35 1.87 3.71 -4.00
C ASP A 35 0.72 2.76 -3.64
N VAL A 36 0.03 2.25 -4.67
CA VAL A 36 -1.05 1.27 -4.50
C VAL A 36 -0.53 0.01 -3.80
N GLN A 37 0.62 -0.51 -4.23
CA GLN A 37 1.21 -1.70 -3.62
C GLN A 37 1.56 -1.47 -2.14
N TYR A 38 2.20 -0.35 -1.83
CA TYR A 38 2.59 -0.03 -0.46
C TYR A 38 1.37 0.07 0.45
N VAL A 39 0.37 0.86 0.06
CA VAL A 39 -0.83 1.10 0.88
C VAL A 39 -1.69 -0.15 1.01
N PHE A 40 -1.88 -0.91 -0.07
CA PHE A 40 -2.63 -2.17 -0.02
C PHE A 40 -1.95 -3.19 0.90
N ALA A 41 -0.64 -3.36 0.76
CA ALA A 41 0.13 -4.29 1.60
C ALA A 41 0.14 -3.87 3.08
N MET A 42 0.20 -2.56 3.35
CA MET A 42 0.08 -2.01 4.70
C MET A 42 -1.28 -2.35 5.32
N TYR A 43 -2.39 -2.06 4.63
CA TYR A 43 -3.72 -2.39 5.16
C TYR A 43 -3.94 -3.90 5.31
N TYR A 44 -3.40 -4.70 4.40
CA TYR A 44 -3.43 -6.15 4.55
C TYR A 44 -2.67 -6.58 5.81
N SER A 45 -1.42 -6.12 5.98
CA SER A 45 -0.58 -6.45 7.12
C SER A 45 -1.23 -6.06 8.44
N ASP A 46 -1.76 -4.84 8.53
CA ASP A 46 -2.21 -4.26 9.80
C ASP A 46 -3.65 -4.64 10.15
N GLY A 47 -4.49 -4.87 9.13
CA GLY A 47 -5.93 -4.98 9.29
C GLY A 47 -6.53 -6.31 8.87
N PHE A 48 -5.95 -7.07 7.95
CA PHE A 48 -6.57 -8.30 7.46
C PHE A 48 -6.24 -9.51 8.36
N PRO A 49 -7.18 -10.43 8.66
CA PRO A 49 -8.62 -10.38 8.36
C PRO A 49 -9.47 -9.73 9.48
N LYS A 50 -8.85 -9.02 10.43
CA LYS A 50 -9.54 -8.51 11.63
C LYS A 50 -10.49 -7.35 11.33
N VAL A 51 -9.99 -6.34 10.64
CA VAL A 51 -10.71 -5.15 10.18
C VAL A 51 -11.26 -5.38 8.78
N PHE A 52 -10.41 -5.80 7.84
CA PHE A 52 -10.81 -6.09 6.46
C PHE A 52 -11.15 -7.57 6.30
N LYS A 53 -12.26 -7.89 5.64
CA LYS A 53 -12.79 -9.25 5.47
C LYS A 53 -12.57 -9.82 4.09
N CYS A 54 -12.35 -8.96 3.10
CA CYS A 54 -12.08 -9.39 1.72
C CYS A 54 -11.19 -8.40 0.98
N GLU A 55 -10.70 -8.83 -0.19
CA GLU A 55 -9.86 -8.01 -1.07
C GLU A 55 -10.54 -6.72 -1.50
N ASN A 56 -11.86 -6.73 -1.74
CA ASN A 56 -12.61 -5.54 -2.13
C ASN A 56 -12.58 -4.45 -1.04
N GLU A 57 -12.58 -4.82 0.24
CA GLU A 57 -12.45 -3.86 1.34
C GLU A 57 -11.04 -3.25 1.40
N LEU A 58 -10.01 -4.07 1.12
CA LEU A 58 -8.63 -3.59 1.00
C LEU A 58 -8.45 -2.63 -0.18
N VAL A 59 -9.06 -2.94 -1.33
CA VAL A 59 -9.08 -2.04 -2.50
C VAL A 59 -9.73 -0.71 -2.15
N LYS A 60 -10.91 -0.74 -1.53
CA LYS A 60 -11.62 0.49 -1.12
C LYS A 60 -10.82 1.32 -0.12
N ALA A 61 -10.22 0.70 0.88
CA ALA A 61 -9.37 1.39 1.86
C ALA A 61 -8.12 2.00 1.21
N THR A 62 -7.52 1.29 0.25
CA THR A 62 -6.37 1.77 -0.53
C THR A 62 -6.74 3.00 -1.35
N LEU A 63 -7.88 2.97 -2.05
CA LEU A 63 -8.38 4.12 -2.80
C LEU A 63 -8.69 5.29 -1.89
N MET A 64 -9.40 5.06 -0.78
CA MET A 64 -9.72 6.10 0.21
C MET A 64 -8.46 6.82 0.72
N TYR A 65 -7.39 6.09 0.99
CA TYR A 65 -6.12 6.67 1.45
C TYR A 65 -5.39 7.46 0.35
N LEU A 66 -5.39 6.95 -0.88
CA LEU A 66 -4.68 7.61 -1.99
C LEU A 66 -5.44 8.81 -2.54
N ASP A 67 -6.78 8.77 -2.52
CA ASP A 67 -7.66 9.86 -2.95
C ASP A 67 -7.99 10.85 -1.84
N ASP A 68 -7.42 10.68 -0.64
CA ASP A 68 -7.59 11.60 0.49
C ASP A 68 -7.30 13.05 0.01
N PRO A 69 -8.30 13.95 0.06
CA PRO A 69 -8.14 15.33 -0.38
C PRO A 69 -7.30 16.17 0.59
N ASP A 70 -7.19 15.74 1.85
CA ASP A 70 -6.41 16.43 2.88
C ASP A 70 -4.95 15.94 2.90
N ALA A 71 -4.65 14.85 2.20
CA ALA A 71 -3.32 14.30 2.09
C ALA A 71 -2.46 15.03 1.04
N PRO A 72 -1.16 15.25 1.31
CA PRO A 72 -0.25 15.80 0.32
C PRO A 72 -0.07 14.85 -0.87
N GLU A 73 0.30 15.41 -2.03
CA GLU A 73 0.71 14.59 -3.17
C GLU A 73 1.89 13.67 -2.78
N GLY A 74 1.83 12.41 -3.22
CA GLY A 74 2.85 11.41 -2.85
C GLY A 74 2.75 10.91 -1.40
N VAL A 75 1.59 11.04 -0.73
CA VAL A 75 1.38 10.60 0.67
C VAL A 75 1.86 9.18 0.97
N ALA A 76 1.71 8.24 0.03
CA ALA A 76 2.18 6.86 0.20
C ALA A 76 3.71 6.79 0.28
N PHE A 77 4.41 7.51 -0.61
CA PHE A 77 5.86 7.62 -0.59
C PHE A 77 6.36 8.35 0.67
N ILE A 78 5.71 9.45 1.07
CA ILE A 78 6.03 10.17 2.31
C ILE A 78 5.94 9.25 3.53
N ARG A 79 4.87 8.45 3.61
CA ARG A 79 4.71 7.48 4.69
C ARG A 79 5.77 6.39 4.63
N TRP A 80 6.06 5.87 3.45
CA TRP A 80 7.13 4.87 3.28
C TRP A 80 8.48 5.41 3.77
N LEU A 81 8.83 6.65 3.44
CA LEU A 81 10.05 7.31 3.94
C LEU A 81 10.08 7.43 5.45
N ALA A 82 8.98 7.87 6.07
CA ALA A 82 8.88 7.96 7.53
C ALA A 82 9.08 6.60 8.21
N VAL A 83 8.58 5.52 7.60
CA VAL A 83 8.81 4.15 8.10
C VAL A 83 10.28 3.75 7.97
N GLN A 84 10.94 4.04 6.85
CA GLN A 84 12.36 3.73 6.68
C GLN A 84 13.23 4.45 7.72
N ASP A 85 12.94 5.73 7.96
CA ASP A 85 13.64 6.53 8.97
C ASP A 85 13.44 5.95 10.38
N TYR A 86 12.20 5.60 10.74
CA TYR A 86 11.91 4.94 12.01
C TYR A 86 12.66 3.61 12.19
N LEU A 87 12.81 2.82 11.13
CA LEU A 87 13.56 1.57 11.15
C LEU A 87 15.09 1.77 11.18
N GLY A 88 15.56 3.01 11.01
CA GLY A 88 16.98 3.35 10.92
C GLY A 88 17.61 2.93 9.58
N GLU A 89 16.80 2.64 8.56
CA GLU A 89 17.29 2.30 7.23
C GLU A 89 17.75 3.57 6.50
N LYS A 90 19.03 3.59 6.11
CA LYS A 90 19.58 4.69 5.31
C LYS A 90 19.33 4.42 3.84
N ILE A 91 18.45 5.21 3.24
CA ILE A 91 18.23 5.18 1.79
C ILE A 91 19.44 5.81 1.11
N ASN A 92 20.17 5.00 0.34
CA ASN A 92 21.20 5.51 -0.54
C ASN A 92 20.57 5.94 -1.88
N TRP A 93 20.24 7.22 -1.96
CA TRP A 93 19.59 7.80 -3.13
C TRP A 93 20.34 7.61 -4.45
N LYS A 94 21.67 7.44 -4.40
CA LYS A 94 22.51 7.22 -5.59
C LYS A 94 22.30 5.85 -6.23
N ASP A 95 21.77 4.88 -5.48
CA ASP A 95 21.50 3.54 -5.99
C ASP A 95 20.15 3.48 -6.73
N LEU A 96 19.38 4.58 -6.69
CA LEU A 96 18.04 4.71 -7.29
C LEU A 96 18.04 5.59 -8.56
N THR A 97 19.21 6.09 -8.99
CA THR A 97 19.43 6.93 -10.18
C THR A 97 20.31 6.23 -11.19
#